data_AF-A0A9D9DRV3-F1
#
_entry.id   AF-A0A9D9DRV3-F1
#
_cell.length_a   1.000
_cell.length_b   1.000
_cell.length_c   1.000
_cell.angle_alpha   90.00
_cell.angle_beta   90.00
_cell.angle_gamma   90.00
#
_symmetry.space_group_name_H-M   'P 1'
#
loop_
_entity.id
_entity.type
_entity.pdbx_description
1 polymer ?
#
loop_
_entity_poly.entity_id
_entity_poly.type
_entity_poly.pdbx_seq_one_letter_code
_entity_poly.pdbx_strand_id
1 'polypeptide(L)'
;MIDPEVVLNDRKASNFALRTALAAALGKPLPDFLVSGKLFDRCRRAFIEEYESCTGLPYHFGAKDGKALQSVIDQLRAILTGDRGDEAVFNGFCFLVANLPQWYRDNQFNLNVIDCKFNDIVRTIKNERNGNGRNNGLGDDYKRELLASLQATR
;
A
#
# COMPACT_ATOMS: atom_id res chain seq x y z
N MET A 1 8.86 22.31 24.18
CA MET A 1 9.95 21.73 23.36
C MET A 1 10.72 20.80 24.28
N ILE A 2 10.92 19.53 23.91
CA ILE A 2 11.69 18.59 24.74
C ILE A 2 13.18 18.93 24.57
N ASP A 3 13.91 19.01 25.68
CA ASP A 3 15.35 19.28 25.66
C ASP A 3 16.12 18.08 25.05
N PRO A 4 16.90 18.29 23.96
CA PRO A 4 17.63 17.22 23.32
C PRO A 4 18.66 16.53 24.25
N GLU A 5 19.25 17.24 25.22
CA GLU A 5 20.21 16.62 26.16
C GLU A 5 19.54 15.63 27.11
N VAL A 6 18.28 15.87 27.48
CA VAL A 6 17.49 14.97 28.32
C VAL A 6 17.19 13.67 27.58
N VAL A 7 16.85 13.75 26.29
CA VAL A 7 16.53 12.58 25.47
C VAL A 7 17.77 11.75 25.14
N LEU A 8 18.92 12.38 24.90
CA LEU A 8 20.18 11.69 24.60
C LEU A 8 20.71 10.86 25.77
N ASN A 9 20.39 11.25 27.01
CA ASN A 9 20.79 10.54 28.22
C ASN A 9 19.75 9.51 28.71
N ASP A 10 18.56 9.46 28.10
CA ASP A 10 17.53 8.51 28.48
C ASP A 10 17.77 7.12 27.84
N ARG A 11 18.09 6.13 28.68
CA ARG A 11 18.30 4.73 28.27
C ARG A 11 17.04 4.05 27.72
N LYS A 12 15.84 4.62 27.95
CA LYS A 12 14.57 4.11 27.44
C LYS A 12 14.12 4.82 26.15
N ALA A 13 14.85 5.84 25.70
CA ALA A 13 14.50 6.56 24.49
C ALA A 13 14.54 5.63 23.27
N SER A 14 13.55 5.77 22.39
CA SER A 14 13.52 5.02 21.14
C SER A 14 14.68 5.45 20.23
N ASN A 15 15.12 4.56 19.36
CA ASN A 15 16.19 4.85 18.39
C ASN A 15 15.86 6.08 17.52
N PHE A 16 14.58 6.30 17.22
CA PHE A 16 14.10 7.50 16.52
C PHE A 16 14.26 8.76 17.38
N ALA A 17 13.81 8.73 18.65
CA ALA A 17 13.93 9.86 19.57
C ALA A 17 15.41 10.28 19.79
N LEU A 18 16.32 9.30 19.93
CA LEU A 18 17.76 9.56 20.03
C LEU A 18 18.31 10.24 18.77
N ARG A 19 17.92 9.79 17.58
CA ARG A 19 18.36 10.38 16.31
C ARG A 19 17.81 11.80 16.13
N THR A 20 16.54 12.02 16.47
CA THR A 20 15.90 13.35 16.44
C THR A 20 16.57 14.31 17.42
N ALA A 21 16.85 13.87 18.65
CA ALA A 21 17.53 14.68 19.66
C ALA A 21 18.97 15.01 19.24
N LEU A 22 19.69 14.05 18.64
CA LEU A 22 21.04 14.27 18.11
C LEU A 22 21.04 15.29 16.97
N ALA A 23 20.11 15.20 16.02
CA ALA A 23 20.01 16.14 14.91
C ALA A 23 19.65 17.55 15.38
N ALA A 24 18.75 17.66 16.36
CA ALA A 24 18.41 18.92 17.01
C ALA A 24 19.63 19.54 17.72
N ALA A 25 20.42 18.74 18.46
CA ALA A 25 21.64 19.20 19.12
C ALA A 25 22.73 19.64 18.12
N LEU A 26 22.82 18.99 16.95
CA LEU A 26 23.76 19.33 15.89
C LEU A 26 23.30 20.47 14.98
N GLY A 27 22.08 20.99 15.17
CA GLY A 27 21.48 22.01 14.31
C GLY A 27 21.32 21.56 12.84
N LYS A 28 21.30 20.26 12.59
CA LYS A 28 21.16 19.68 11.25
C LYS A 28 19.77 19.05 11.10
N PRO A 29 19.11 19.21 9.94
CA PRO A 29 17.88 18.47 9.70
C PRO A 29 18.17 16.97 9.72
N LEU A 30 17.19 16.20 10.20
CA LEU A 30 17.28 14.74 10.17
C LEU A 30 17.28 14.31 8.69
N PRO A 31 18.23 13.49 8.23
CA PRO A 31 18.25 13.00 6.86
C PRO A 31 16.91 12.35 6.49
N ASP A 32 16.41 12.65 5.29
CA ASP A 32 15.08 12.18 4.88
C ASP A 32 14.98 10.66 4.98
N PHE A 33 16.00 9.88 4.67
CA PHE A 33 15.94 8.41 4.81
C PHE A 33 15.79 7.91 6.27
N LEU A 34 16.15 8.73 7.27
CA LEU A 34 15.95 8.44 8.70
C LEU A 34 14.56 8.86 9.20
N VAL A 35 13.98 9.92 8.61
CA VAL A 35 12.61 10.40 8.88
C VAL A 35 11.58 9.56 8.13
N SER A 36 11.91 9.22 6.89
CA SER A 36 11.07 8.50 5.95
C SER A 36 10.84 7.06 6.40
N GLY A 37 11.63 6.51 7.32
CA GLY A 37 11.49 5.13 7.73
C GLY A 37 11.80 4.16 6.59
N LYS A 38 11.71 2.86 6.86
CA LYS A 38 11.86 1.85 5.80
C LYS A 38 10.71 2.04 4.80
N LEU A 39 10.89 1.67 3.53
CA LEU A 39 9.83 1.67 2.50
C LEU A 39 8.50 1.10 3.05
N PHE A 40 8.61 0.03 3.82
CA PHE A 40 7.49 -0.59 4.53
C PHE A 40 6.72 0.40 5.44
N ASP A 41 7.42 1.17 6.27
CA ASP A 41 6.79 2.13 7.18
C ASP A 41 6.11 3.27 6.42
N ARG A 42 6.68 3.68 5.28
CA ARG A 42 6.08 4.69 4.40
C ARG A 42 4.79 4.18 3.77
N CYS A 43 4.83 3.00 3.16
CA CYS A 43 3.64 2.40 2.55
C CYS A 43 2.56 2.14 3.62
N ARG A 44 2.97 1.70 4.82
CA ARG A 44 2.05 1.53 5.95
C ARG A 44 1.36 2.84 6.30
N ARG A 45 2.11 3.92 6.47
CA ARG A 45 1.56 5.25 6.82
C ARG A 45 0.61 5.74 5.73
N ALA A 46 1.03 5.68 4.47
CA ALA A 46 0.22 6.11 3.34
C ALA A 46 -1.11 5.34 3.24
N PHE A 47 -1.09 4.02 3.50
CA PHE A 47 -2.33 3.23 3.52
C PHE A 47 -3.26 3.63 4.65
N ILE A 48 -2.74 3.84 5.87
CA ILE A 48 -3.54 4.24 7.03
C ILE A 48 -4.18 5.61 6.78
N GLU A 49 -3.40 6.58 6.29
CA GLU A 49 -3.89 7.92 5.96
C GLU A 49 -5.00 7.87 4.90
N GLU A 50 -4.82 7.08 3.83
CA GLU A 50 -5.84 6.95 2.79
C GLU A 50 -7.09 6.20 3.28
N TYR A 51 -6.94 5.18 4.13
CA TYR A 51 -8.06 4.50 4.78
C TYR A 51 -8.87 5.46 5.65
N GLU A 52 -8.18 6.22 6.50
CA GLU A 52 -8.81 7.19 7.42
C GLU A 52 -9.48 8.31 6.63
N SER A 53 -8.86 8.78 5.54
CA SER A 53 -9.45 9.76 4.62
C SER A 53 -10.73 9.23 3.95
N CYS A 54 -10.74 7.97 3.50
CA CYS A 54 -11.89 7.39 2.81
C CYS A 54 -13.03 6.98 3.75
N THR A 55 -12.72 6.49 4.95
CA THR A 55 -13.70 5.88 5.85
C THR A 55 -14.05 6.75 7.06
N GLY A 56 -13.21 7.72 7.40
CA GLY A 56 -13.31 8.51 8.63
C GLY A 56 -13.03 7.71 9.92
N LEU A 57 -12.56 6.47 9.81
CA LEU A 57 -12.32 5.57 10.95
C LEU A 57 -10.83 5.26 11.10
N PRO A 58 -10.32 5.14 12.34
CA PRO A 58 -8.92 4.77 12.57
C PRO A 58 -8.66 3.33 12.11
N TYR A 59 -7.55 3.11 11.38
CA TYR A 59 -7.18 1.76 10.93
C TYR A 59 -6.34 1.02 11.98
N HIS A 60 -6.76 -0.17 12.38
CA HIS A 60 -5.98 -1.01 13.29
C HIS A 60 -5.07 -1.97 12.53
N PHE A 61 -3.79 -1.63 12.42
CA PHE A 61 -2.79 -2.41 11.69
C PHE A 61 -2.36 -3.66 12.45
N GLY A 62 -2.72 -4.84 11.95
CA GLY A 62 -2.36 -6.13 12.54
C GLY A 62 -1.13 -6.80 11.91
N ALA A 63 -0.67 -7.91 12.50
CA ALA A 63 0.45 -8.68 11.97
C ALA A 63 0.19 -9.29 10.58
N LYS A 64 -1.08 -9.62 10.27
CA LYS A 64 -1.48 -10.12 8.94
C LYS A 64 -1.31 -9.03 7.87
N ASP A 65 -1.69 -7.81 8.20
CA ASP A 65 -1.55 -6.64 7.32
C ASP A 65 -0.08 -6.35 7.02
N GLY A 66 0.82 -6.61 7.98
CA GLY A 66 2.26 -6.51 7.73
C GLY A 66 2.76 -7.48 6.67
N LYS A 67 2.27 -8.72 6.67
CA LYS A 67 2.63 -9.70 5.62
C LYS A 67 2.05 -9.30 4.27
N ALA A 68 0.79 -8.88 4.25
CA ALA A 68 0.12 -8.42 3.03
C ALA A 68 0.82 -7.19 2.43
N LEU A 69 1.17 -6.22 3.26
CA LEU A 69 1.90 -5.01 2.82
C LEU A 69 3.25 -5.35 2.21
N GLN A 70 4.01 -6.27 2.82
CA GLN A 70 5.29 -6.72 2.28
C GLN A 70 5.10 -7.43 0.93
N SER A 71 4.12 -8.33 0.83
CA SER A 71 3.79 -9.03 -0.42
C SER A 71 3.44 -8.05 -1.55
N VAL A 72 2.60 -7.04 -1.27
CA VAL A 72 2.22 -6.00 -2.24
C VAL A 72 3.44 -5.19 -2.69
N ILE A 73 4.34 -4.84 -1.77
CA ILE A 73 5.60 -4.13 -2.10
C ILE A 73 6.46 -5.00 -3.04
N ASP A 74 6.58 -6.29 -2.78
CA ASP A 74 7.38 -7.22 -3.58
C ASP A 74 6.76 -7.43 -4.98
N GLN A 75 5.42 -7.51 -5.06
CA GLN A 75 4.70 -7.57 -6.34
C GLN A 75 4.90 -6.27 -7.15
N LEU A 76 4.87 -5.11 -6.52
CA LEU A 76 5.15 -3.83 -7.19
C LEU A 76 6.60 -3.76 -7.69
N ARG A 77 7.57 -4.24 -6.91
CA ARG A 77 8.97 -4.37 -7.36
C ARG A 77 9.09 -5.28 -8.59
N ALA A 78 8.34 -6.38 -8.64
CA ALA A 78 8.35 -7.28 -9.77
C ALA A 78 7.74 -6.67 -11.05
N ILE A 79 6.69 -5.84 -10.92
CA ILE A 79 6.04 -5.18 -12.06
C ILE A 79 6.87 -4.00 -12.59
N LEU A 80 7.47 -3.23 -11.68
CA LEU A 80 8.33 -2.09 -12.00
C LEU A 80 9.69 -2.62 -12.48
N THR A 81 9.71 -3.22 -13.68
CA THR A 81 10.92 -3.71 -14.31
C THR A 81 11.95 -2.58 -14.50
N GLY A 82 13.20 -2.86 -14.09
CA GLY A 82 14.32 -1.93 -14.10
C GLY A 82 14.75 -1.48 -12.70
N ASP A 83 15.95 -0.93 -12.57
CA ASP A 83 16.54 -0.42 -11.32
C ASP A 83 15.83 0.86 -10.84
N ARG A 84 14.52 0.74 -10.59
CA ARG A 84 13.68 1.80 -10.07
C ARG A 84 13.69 1.63 -8.57
N GLY A 85 14.52 2.43 -7.91
CA GLY A 85 14.72 2.39 -6.46
C GLY A 85 13.42 2.56 -5.65
N ASP A 86 13.53 2.45 -4.33
CA ASP A 86 12.41 2.39 -3.38
C ASP A 86 11.36 3.50 -3.56
N GLU A 87 11.72 4.68 -4.06
CA GLU A 87 10.78 5.76 -4.39
C GLU A 87 9.76 5.38 -5.47
N ALA A 88 10.17 4.65 -6.50
CA ALA A 88 9.25 4.24 -7.55
C ALA A 88 8.22 3.24 -7.04
N VAL A 89 8.63 2.35 -6.14
CA VAL A 89 7.76 1.39 -5.48
C VAL A 89 6.78 2.11 -4.56
N PHE A 90 7.27 3.07 -3.77
CA PHE A 90 6.42 3.90 -2.91
C PHE A 90 5.37 4.67 -3.73
N ASN A 91 5.79 5.36 -4.79
CA ASN A 91 4.88 6.11 -5.66
C ASN A 91 3.86 5.18 -6.35
N GLY A 92 4.29 3.99 -6.78
CA GLY A 92 3.39 2.97 -7.33
C GLY A 92 2.37 2.48 -6.30
N PHE A 93 2.79 2.28 -5.05
CA PHE A 93 1.91 1.91 -3.95
C PHE A 93 0.87 3.00 -3.66
N CYS A 94 1.31 4.25 -3.48
CA CYS A 94 0.40 5.38 -3.26
C CYS A 94 -0.61 5.53 -4.40
N PHE A 95 -0.15 5.37 -5.65
CA PHE A 95 -1.03 5.39 -6.81
C PHE A 95 -2.07 4.27 -6.77
N LEU A 96 -1.67 3.05 -6.39
CA LEU A 96 -2.59 1.92 -6.28
C LEU A 96 -3.66 2.16 -5.22
N VAL A 97 -3.28 2.62 -4.02
CA VAL A 97 -4.24 2.86 -2.93
C VAL A 97 -5.19 4.01 -3.27
N ALA A 98 -4.68 5.11 -3.86
CA ALA A 98 -5.52 6.24 -4.28
C ALA A 98 -6.51 5.88 -5.40
N ASN A 99 -6.22 4.87 -6.22
CA ASN A 99 -7.06 4.45 -7.35
C ASN A 99 -7.75 3.11 -7.08
N LEU A 100 -7.97 2.74 -5.82
CA LEU A 100 -8.71 1.52 -5.49
C LEU A 100 -10.14 1.56 -6.07
N PRO A 101 -10.59 0.49 -6.75
CA PRO A 101 -11.92 0.42 -7.34
C PRO A 101 -13.04 0.60 -6.30
N GLN A 102 -14.18 1.14 -6.72
CA GLN A 102 -15.31 1.41 -5.83
C GLN A 102 -15.79 0.15 -5.08
N TRP A 103 -15.87 -1.00 -5.76
CA TRP A 103 -16.28 -2.27 -5.15
C TRP A 103 -15.36 -2.73 -4.00
N TYR A 104 -14.10 -2.30 -4.02
CA TYR A 104 -13.14 -2.56 -2.94
C TYR A 104 -13.40 -1.63 -1.75
N ARG A 105 -13.62 -0.34 -2.03
CA ARG A 105 -13.92 0.68 -1.02
C ARG A 105 -15.22 0.39 -0.26
N ASP A 106 -16.25 -0.09 -0.97
CA ASP A 106 -17.57 -0.29 -0.40
C ASP A 106 -17.68 -1.51 0.53
N ASN A 107 -16.79 -2.50 0.40
CA ASN A 107 -16.97 -3.79 1.08
C ASN A 107 -15.76 -4.28 1.89
N GLN A 108 -14.53 -3.91 1.52
CA GLN A 108 -13.32 -4.60 2.04
C GLN A 108 -12.04 -3.75 1.96
N PHE A 109 -12.03 -2.54 2.54
CA PHE A 109 -10.83 -1.70 2.59
C PHE A 109 -9.78 -2.26 3.59
N ASN A 110 -9.15 -3.38 3.25
CA ASN A 110 -8.11 -4.08 4.02
C ASN A 110 -6.95 -4.56 3.13
N LEU A 111 -5.72 -4.37 3.59
CA LEU A 111 -4.48 -4.78 2.91
C LEU A 111 -4.47 -6.24 2.44
N ASN A 112 -5.02 -7.17 3.22
CA ASN A 112 -5.08 -8.59 2.82
C ASN A 112 -5.90 -8.80 1.54
N VAL A 113 -6.94 -8.00 1.33
CA VAL A 113 -7.76 -8.08 0.12
C VAL A 113 -7.04 -7.43 -1.07
N ILE A 114 -6.23 -6.39 -0.84
CA ILE A 114 -5.34 -5.86 -1.90
C ILE A 114 -4.35 -6.93 -2.33
N ASP A 115 -3.70 -7.61 -1.38
CA ASP A 115 -2.74 -8.67 -1.69
C ASP A 115 -3.38 -9.83 -2.48
N CYS A 116 -4.52 -10.36 -2.00
CA CYS A 116 -5.21 -11.46 -2.69
C CYS A 116 -5.76 -11.08 -4.07
N LYS A 117 -6.16 -9.82 -4.29
CA LYS A 117 -6.76 -9.33 -5.54
C LYS A 117 -5.86 -8.38 -6.31
N PHE A 118 -4.56 -8.38 -6.04
CA PHE A 118 -3.64 -7.36 -6.55
C PHE A 118 -3.67 -7.26 -8.08
N ASN A 119 -3.59 -8.41 -8.77
CA ASN A 119 -3.64 -8.46 -10.23
C ASN A 119 -4.96 -7.94 -10.81
N ASP A 120 -6.08 -8.24 -10.15
CA ASP A 120 -7.39 -7.78 -10.57
C ASP A 120 -7.52 -6.27 -10.39
N ILE A 121 -7.08 -5.74 -9.25
CA ILE A 121 -7.04 -4.29 -8.97
C ILE A 121 -6.19 -3.57 -10.03
N VAL A 122 -4.97 -4.06 -10.30
CA VAL A 122 -4.09 -3.47 -11.31
C VAL A 122 -4.72 -3.51 -12.70
N ARG A 123 -5.39 -4.62 -13.07
CA ARG A 123 -6.12 -4.74 -14.34
C ARG A 123 -7.29 -3.77 -14.42
N THR A 124 -8.09 -3.65 -13.36
CA THR A 124 -9.21 -2.71 -13.29
C THR A 124 -8.72 -1.27 -13.47
N ILE A 125 -7.70 -0.85 -12.72
CA ILE A 125 -7.11 0.49 -12.83
C ILE A 125 -6.60 0.76 -14.25
N LYS A 126 -5.95 -0.22 -14.88
CA LYS A 126 -5.46 -0.10 -16.26
C LYS A 126 -6.60 0.03 -17.28
N ASN A 127 -7.68 -0.72 -17.09
CA ASN A 127 -8.82 -0.73 -18.01
C ASN A 127 -9.69 0.53 -17.87
N GLU A 128 -9.89 1.03 -16.65
CA GLU A 128 -10.61 2.28 -16.38
C GLU A 128 -9.89 3.49 -16.95
N ARG A 129 -8.55 3.52 -16.87
CA ARG A 129 -7.73 4.63 -17.36
C ARG A 129 -7.60 4.68 -18.89
N ASN A 130 -7.72 3.56 -19.58
CA ASN A 130 -7.60 3.47 -21.05
C ASN A 130 -8.92 3.79 -21.79
N GLY A 131 -9.95 4.29 -21.11
CA GLY A 131 -11.21 4.67 -21.76
C GLY A 131 -12.05 3.48 -22.26
N ASN A 132 -11.63 2.25 -22.01
CA ASN A 132 -12.41 1.04 -22.27
C ASN A 132 -13.33 0.73 -21.08
N GLY A 133 -14.13 1.73 -20.69
CA GLY A 133 -15.22 1.61 -19.71
C GLY A 133 -16.40 0.75 -20.21
N ARG A 134 -16.12 -0.43 -20.76
CA ARG A 134 -17.10 -1.47 -21.09
C ARG A 134 -16.46 -2.84 -20.91
N ASN A 135 -16.53 -3.36 -19.69
CA ASN A 135 -17.10 -4.68 -19.39
C ASN A 135 -16.66 -5.14 -18.00
N ASN A 136 -17.56 -4.94 -17.03
CA ASN A 136 -17.83 -5.97 -16.05
C ASN A 136 -18.24 -7.24 -16.83
N GLY A 137 -17.29 -8.12 -17.08
CA GLY A 137 -17.55 -9.41 -17.67
C GLY A 137 -16.66 -10.43 -16.98
N LEU A 138 -17.27 -11.30 -16.17
CA LEU A 138 -16.85 -12.71 -16.11
C LEU A 138 -16.31 -13.05 -17.49
N GLY A 139 -15.01 -13.38 -17.55
CA GLY A 139 -14.27 -13.52 -18.80
C GLY A 139 -15.12 -14.26 -19.82
N ASP A 140 -15.16 -13.75 -21.04
CA ASP A 140 -16.02 -14.27 -22.10
C ASP A 140 -15.81 -15.79 -22.30
N ASP A 141 -14.63 -16.28 -21.93
CA ASP A 141 -14.26 -17.70 -21.85
C ASP A 141 -15.03 -18.47 -20.76
N TYR A 142 -15.20 -17.90 -19.55
CA TYR A 142 -15.97 -18.50 -18.47
C TYR A 142 -17.46 -18.59 -18.80
N LYS A 143 -18.03 -17.57 -19.47
CA LYS A 143 -19.42 -17.62 -19.96
C LYS A 143 -19.61 -18.69 -21.05
N ARG A 144 -18.62 -18.84 -21.94
CA ARG A 144 -18.64 -19.90 -22.97
C ARG A 144 -18.55 -21.29 -22.36
N GLU A 145 -17.67 -21.51 -21.38
CA GLU A 145 -17.56 -22.79 -20.66
C GLU A 145 -18.86 -23.13 -19.90
N LEU A 146 -19.48 -22.14 -19.26
CA LEU A 146 -20.74 -22.34 -18.54
C LEU A 146 -21.91 -22.65 -19.49
N LEU A 147 -21.98 -21.99 -20.65
CA LEU A 147 -23.00 -22.27 -21.67
C LEU A 147 -22.78 -23.64 -22.32
N ALA A 148 -21.54 -24.02 -22.61
CA ALA A 148 -21.20 -25.33 -23.16
C ALA A 148 -21.57 -26.47 -22.19
N SER A 149 -21.29 -26.32 -20.89
CA SER A 149 -21.64 -27.31 -19.88
C SER A 149 -23.15 -27.45 -19.64
N LEU A 150 -23.91 -26.34 -19.68
CA LEU A 150 -25.37 -26.35 -19.58
C LEU A 150 -26.06 -26.98 -20.81
N GLN A 151 -25.47 -26.84 -22.00
CA GLN A 151 -26.01 -27.41 -23.24
C GLN A 151 -25.63 -28.87 -23.45
N ALA A 152 -24.53 -29.34 -22.86
CA ALA A 152 -24.07 -30.74 -22.94
C ALA A 152 -24.84 -31.72 -22.02
N THR A 153 -25.76 -31.22 -21.19
CA THR A 153 -26.50 -32.03 -20.20
C THR A 153 -27.94 -32.32 -20.68
N ARG A 154 -28.14 -32.66 -21.96
CA ARG A 154 -29.46 -33.04 -22.49
C ARG A 154 -29.42 -34.29 -23.35
#